data_AF-A0A453JB49-F1
#
_entry.id   AF-A0A453JB49-F1
#
_cell.length_a   1.000
_cell.length_b   1.000
_cell.length_c   1.000
_cell.angle_alpha   90.00
_cell.angle_beta   90.00
_cell.angle_gamma   90.00
#
_symmetry.space_group_name_H-M   'P 1'
#
loop_
_entity.id
_entity.type
_entity.pdbx_description
1 polymer ?
#
loop_
_entity_poly.entity_id
_entity_poly.type
_entity_poly.pdbx_seq_one_letter_code
_entity_poly.pdbx_strand_id
1 'polypeptide(L)'
;MDEVALVGTSSQGSSKIVKFEGARRLAFKHIEAFVLTFSDPQMFSTAASSSGAAALSQVADALFIQEAGHLRCSRAEIARFVDTLRNPSSVLRACAAFALLQFTMPAGRHAVHHAALLQKAGASRVLRWAAAAATAPIEAKIFARIVLRNLELHQAGPSS
;
A
#
# COMPACT_ATOMS: atom_id res chain seq x y z
N MET A 1 15.99 -44.77 46.12
CA MET A 1 14.63 -44.20 46.15
C MET A 1 14.74 -43.01 47.09
N ASP A 2 14.62 -41.76 46.66
CA ASP A 2 13.67 -41.24 45.68
C ASP A 2 14.29 -40.36 44.58
N GLU A 3 13.86 -40.68 43.37
CA GLU A 3 13.98 -39.89 42.16
C GLU A 3 12.83 -38.86 42.17
N VAL A 4 13.14 -37.56 42.16
CA VAL A 4 12.13 -36.53 41.91
C VAL A 4 12.57 -35.67 40.73
N ALA A 5 12.17 -36.19 39.56
CA ALA A 5 11.70 -35.50 38.37
C ALA A 5 12.20 -34.06 38.11
N LEU A 6 13.08 -33.98 37.11
CA LEU A 6 13.33 -32.82 36.28
C LEU A 6 12.00 -32.37 35.61
N VAL A 7 11.34 -31.36 36.17
CA VAL A 7 10.13 -30.77 35.59
C VAL A 7 10.50 -30.11 34.26
N GLY A 8 9.87 -30.64 33.21
CA GLY A 8 10.20 -30.37 31.84
C GLY A 8 9.99 -28.93 31.40
N THR A 9 10.89 -28.50 30.54
CA THR A 9 10.86 -27.29 29.74
C THR A 9 9.50 -27.05 29.06
N SER A 10 8.99 -25.83 29.21
CA SER A 10 7.86 -25.25 28.49
C SER A 10 8.01 -25.37 26.96
N SER A 11 7.48 -26.46 26.38
CA SER A 11 7.48 -26.73 24.93
C SER A 11 6.23 -26.18 24.21
N GLN A 12 5.21 -25.70 24.94
CA GLN A 12 3.97 -25.19 24.32
C GLN A 12 4.10 -23.82 23.64
N GLY A 13 4.99 -22.94 24.12
CA GLY A 13 5.16 -21.59 23.56
C GLY A 13 5.83 -21.59 22.18
N SER A 14 6.84 -22.45 22.00
CA SER A 14 7.66 -22.50 20.78
C SER A 14 6.85 -22.93 19.55
N SER A 15 6.00 -23.95 19.68
CA SER A 15 5.21 -24.48 18.55
C SER A 15 4.18 -23.48 17.98
N LYS A 16 3.52 -22.70 18.85
CA LYS A 16 2.53 -21.69 18.42
C LYS A 16 3.20 -20.49 17.74
N ILE A 17 4.36 -20.06 18.24
CA ILE A 17 5.15 -18.98 17.65
C ILE A 17 5.68 -19.37 16.27
N VAL A 18 6.23 -20.58 16.11
CA VAL A 18 6.73 -21.09 14.83
C VAL A 18 5.61 -21.21 13.79
N LYS A 19 4.42 -21.67 14.18
CA LYS A 19 3.24 -21.73 13.29
C LYS A 19 2.77 -20.33 12.87
N PHE A 20 2.75 -19.37 13.81
CA PHE A 20 2.38 -17.98 13.53
C PHE A 20 3.40 -17.30 12.60
N GLU A 21 4.69 -17.51 12.81
CA GLU A 21 5.73 -16.97 11.93
C GLU A 21 5.66 -17.57 10.52
N GLY A 22 5.35 -18.86 10.41
CA GLY A 22 5.04 -19.52 9.14
C GLY A 22 3.85 -18.89 8.43
N ALA A 23 2.73 -18.72 9.13
CA ALA A 23 1.52 -18.08 8.58
C ALA A 23 1.78 -16.63 8.17
N ARG A 24 2.54 -15.87 8.97
CA ARG A 24 2.93 -14.49 8.66
C ARG A 24 3.75 -14.43 7.38
N ARG A 25 4.79 -15.27 7.23
CA ARG A 25 5.60 -15.30 6.00
C ARG A 25 4.76 -15.63 4.78
N LEU A 26 3.86 -16.60 4.89
CA LEU A 26 2.96 -16.97 3.80
C LEU A 26 2.01 -15.83 3.42
N ALA A 27 1.43 -15.13 4.39
CA ALA A 27 0.57 -13.97 4.14
C ALA A 27 1.31 -12.86 3.39
N PHE A 28 2.55 -12.56 3.79
CA PHE A 28 3.36 -11.54 3.10
C PHE A 28 3.68 -11.95 1.66
N LYS A 29 4.01 -13.23 1.43
CA LYS A 29 4.23 -13.75 0.08
C LYS A 29 3.00 -13.60 -0.82
N HIS A 30 1.80 -13.85 -0.29
CA HIS A 30 0.56 -13.66 -1.04
C HIS A 30 0.24 -12.20 -1.31
N ILE A 31 0.48 -11.31 -0.35
CA ILE A 31 0.29 -9.86 -0.55
C ILE A 31 1.26 -9.35 -1.62
N GLU A 32 2.52 -9.77 -1.57
CA GLU A 32 3.53 -9.39 -2.55
C GLU A 32 3.15 -9.89 -3.94
N ALA A 33 2.79 -11.18 -4.08
CA ALA A 33 2.33 -11.74 -5.35
C ALA A 33 1.10 -11.01 -5.92
N PHE A 34 0.15 -10.65 -5.06
CA PHE A 34 -1.01 -9.86 -5.45
C PHE A 34 -0.59 -8.51 -6.03
N VAL A 35 0.26 -7.74 -5.34
CA VAL A 35 0.72 -6.43 -5.83
C VAL A 35 1.49 -6.56 -7.15
N LEU A 36 2.34 -7.59 -7.28
CA LEU A 36 3.12 -7.83 -8.50
C LEU A 36 2.25 -8.24 -9.70
N THR A 37 1.04 -8.75 -9.48
CA THR A 37 0.08 -9.02 -10.57
C THR A 37 -0.32 -7.73 -11.30
N PHE A 38 -0.22 -6.59 -10.62
CA PHE A 38 -0.50 -5.25 -11.14
C PHE A 38 0.79 -4.48 -11.46
N SER A 39 1.90 -5.17 -11.73
CA SER A 39 3.18 -4.52 -11.97
C SER A 39 3.74 -4.96 -13.31
N ASP A 40 3.57 -4.13 -14.34
CA ASP A 40 4.26 -4.31 -15.61
C ASP A 40 5.66 -3.70 -15.53
N PRO A 41 6.76 -4.49 -15.62
CA PRO A 41 8.11 -3.98 -15.41
C PRO A 41 8.52 -2.87 -16.39
N GLN A 42 8.07 -2.94 -17.65
CA GLN A 42 8.43 -1.97 -18.68
C GLN A 42 7.69 -0.64 -18.48
N MET A 43 6.40 -0.72 -18.19
CA MET A 43 5.56 0.45 -17.91
C MET A 43 6.04 1.17 -16.63
N PHE A 44 6.39 0.43 -15.59
CA PHE A 44 6.88 1.00 -14.34
C PHE A 44 8.28 1.59 -14.51
N SER A 45 9.18 0.95 -15.25
CA SER A 45 10.50 1.50 -15.58
C SER A 45 10.40 2.81 -16.37
N THR A 46 9.49 2.85 -17.35
CA THR A 46 9.20 4.05 -18.15
C THR A 46 8.64 5.18 -17.26
N ALA A 47 7.67 4.86 -16.40
CA ALA A 47 7.09 5.83 -15.47
C ALA A 47 8.11 6.31 -14.41
N ALA A 48 9.04 5.45 -13.98
CA ALA A 48 10.09 5.80 -13.03
C ALA A 48 11.10 6.77 -13.63
N SER A 49 11.45 6.59 -14.91
CA SER A 49 12.38 7.45 -15.65
C SER A 49 11.72 8.76 -16.14
N SER A 50 10.40 8.79 -16.23
CA SER A 50 9.63 9.95 -16.66
C SER A 50 9.30 10.89 -15.50
N SER A 51 9.43 12.20 -15.73
CA SER A 51 8.85 13.24 -14.86
C SER A 51 7.45 13.68 -15.31
N GLY A 52 6.96 13.15 -16.44
CA GLY A 52 5.71 13.56 -17.06
C GLY A 52 4.47 12.89 -16.47
N ALA A 53 3.37 13.65 -16.39
CA ALA A 53 2.08 13.18 -15.90
C ALA A 53 1.48 12.04 -16.76
N ALA A 54 1.78 12.02 -18.06
CA ALA A 54 1.20 11.05 -19.00
C ALA A 54 1.59 9.59 -18.67
N ALA A 55 2.85 9.34 -18.32
CA ALA A 55 3.31 7.99 -17.98
C ALA A 55 2.65 7.48 -16.69
N LEU A 56 2.46 8.35 -15.70
CA LEU A 56 1.75 8.00 -14.46
C LEU A 56 0.26 7.73 -14.70
N SER A 57 -0.40 8.48 -15.60
CA SER A 57 -1.79 8.20 -15.98
C SER A 57 -1.93 6.83 -16.66
N GLN A 58 -1.05 6.51 -17.62
CA GLN A 58 -1.08 5.21 -18.30
C GLN A 58 -0.95 4.05 -17.33
N VAL A 59 -0.03 4.15 -16.37
CA VAL A 59 0.07 3.18 -15.27
C VAL A 59 -1.25 3.16 -14.49
N ALA A 60 -1.71 4.30 -13.99
CA ALA A 60 -2.90 4.38 -13.15
C ALA A 60 -4.14 3.72 -13.80
N ASP A 61 -4.35 3.98 -15.10
CA ASP A 61 -5.46 3.41 -15.87
C ASP A 61 -5.32 1.90 -16.04
N ALA A 62 -4.11 1.39 -16.32
CA ALA A 62 -3.85 -0.04 -16.44
C ALA A 62 -4.03 -0.81 -15.11
N LEU A 63 -3.84 -0.13 -13.98
CA LEU A 63 -3.93 -0.75 -12.66
C LEU A 63 -5.31 -0.64 -12.01
N PHE A 64 -6.22 0.15 -12.58
CA PHE A 64 -7.47 0.46 -11.92
C PHE A 64 -8.38 -0.76 -11.82
N ILE A 65 -8.76 -1.08 -10.59
CA ILE A 65 -9.78 -2.09 -10.29
C ILE A 65 -11.10 -1.35 -10.12
N GLN A 66 -11.98 -1.47 -11.11
CA GLN A 66 -13.27 -0.78 -11.12
C GLN A 66 -14.06 -0.97 -9.82
N GLU A 67 -14.11 -2.19 -9.29
CA GLU A 67 -14.84 -2.50 -8.06
C GLU A 67 -14.26 -1.86 -6.80
N ALA A 68 -12.95 -1.56 -6.77
CA ALA A 68 -12.35 -0.86 -5.65
C ALA A 68 -12.88 0.59 -5.54
N GLY A 69 -13.34 1.18 -6.65
CA GLY A 69 -13.98 2.49 -6.68
C GLY A 69 -15.33 2.56 -5.94
N HIS A 70 -15.97 1.41 -5.69
CA HIS A 70 -17.23 1.32 -4.95
C HIS A 70 -17.04 1.25 -3.43
N LEU A 71 -15.84 0.95 -2.95
CA LEU A 71 -15.54 0.89 -1.53
C LEU A 71 -15.56 2.31 -0.95
N ARG A 72 -16.21 2.48 0.21
CA ARG A 72 -16.22 3.74 0.94
C ARG A 72 -15.51 3.54 2.26
N CYS A 73 -14.35 4.16 2.43
CA CYS A 73 -13.59 4.12 3.67
C CYS A 73 -14.02 5.22 4.65
N SER A 74 -13.98 4.86 5.92
CA SER A 74 -13.98 5.76 7.06
C SER A 74 -12.64 6.47 7.23
N ARG A 75 -12.61 7.50 8.09
CA ARG A 75 -11.37 8.21 8.46
C ARG A 75 -10.34 7.27 9.08
N ALA A 76 -10.76 6.36 9.95
CA ALA A 76 -9.87 5.44 10.66
C ALA A 76 -9.18 4.47 9.68
N GLU A 77 -9.92 3.99 8.68
CA GLU A 77 -9.36 3.11 7.66
C GLU A 77 -8.31 3.83 6.81
N ILE A 78 -8.60 5.05 6.34
CA ILE A 78 -7.62 5.86 5.58
C ILE A 78 -6.38 6.14 6.43
N ALA A 79 -6.53 6.53 7.70
CA ALA A 79 -5.41 6.77 8.60
C ALA A 79 -4.51 5.53 8.74
N ARG A 80 -5.11 4.33 8.88
CA ARG A 80 -4.35 3.07 8.96
C ARG A 80 -3.52 2.83 7.70
N PHE A 81 -4.04 3.11 6.51
CA PHE A 81 -3.25 3.00 5.27
C PHE A 81 -2.11 4.01 5.23
N VAL A 82 -2.35 5.27 5.64
CA VAL A 82 -1.31 6.31 5.72
C VAL A 82 -0.20 5.92 6.70
N ASP A 83 -0.55 5.34 7.86
CA ASP A 83 0.45 4.86 8.81
C ASP A 83 1.22 3.64 8.28
N THR A 84 0.53 2.77 7.54
CA THR A 84 1.16 1.60 6.89
C THR A 84 2.19 2.00 5.83
N LEU A 85 2.09 3.19 5.22
CA LEU A 85 3.15 3.70 4.34
C LEU A 85 4.50 3.91 5.04
N ARG A 86 4.52 4.02 6.38
CA ARG A 86 5.75 4.15 7.18
C ARG A 86 6.24 2.80 7.74
N ASN A 87 5.58 1.70 7.39
CA ASN A 87 5.91 0.38 7.92
C ASN A 87 7.32 -0.06 7.47
N PRO A 88 8.11 -0.75 8.32
CA PRO A 88 9.42 -1.28 7.92
C PRO A 88 9.33 -2.31 6.77
N SER A 89 8.20 -3.01 6.62
CA SER A 89 7.99 -3.93 5.51
C SER A 89 7.73 -3.19 4.19
N SER A 90 8.55 -3.46 3.17
CA SER A 90 8.32 -3.03 1.79
C SER A 90 7.00 -3.55 1.22
N VAL A 91 6.66 -4.80 1.49
CA VAL A 91 5.41 -5.45 1.03
C VAL A 91 4.18 -4.70 1.54
N LEU A 92 4.13 -4.39 2.84
CA LEU A 92 3.01 -3.65 3.41
C LEU A 92 2.94 -2.21 2.89
N ARG A 93 4.10 -1.55 2.70
CA ARG A 93 4.14 -0.21 2.09
C ARG A 93 3.61 -0.22 0.66
N ALA A 94 4.02 -1.18 -0.17
CA ALA A 94 3.54 -1.32 -1.54
C ALA A 94 2.04 -1.59 -1.59
N CYS A 95 1.55 -2.51 -0.74
CA CYS A 95 0.12 -2.82 -0.64
C CYS A 95 -0.71 -1.61 -0.18
N ALA A 96 -0.24 -0.86 0.83
CA ALA A 96 -0.92 0.35 1.28
C ALA A 96 -0.96 1.43 0.19
N ALA A 97 0.17 1.66 -0.49
CA ALA A 97 0.22 2.61 -1.60
C ALA A 97 -0.70 2.19 -2.75
N PHE A 98 -0.77 0.89 -3.08
CA PHE A 98 -1.67 0.34 -4.08
C PHE A 98 -3.14 0.55 -3.69
N ALA A 99 -3.53 0.25 -2.45
CA ALA A 99 -4.90 0.48 -2.00
C ALA A 99 -5.29 1.96 -2.08
N LEU A 100 -4.39 2.86 -1.66
CA LEU A 100 -4.63 4.31 -1.75
C LEU A 100 -4.71 4.80 -3.20
N LEU A 101 -3.95 4.19 -4.13
CA LEU A 101 -4.09 4.44 -5.56
C LEU A 101 -5.52 4.13 -5.98
N GLN A 102 -6.01 2.91 -5.71
CA GLN A 102 -7.37 2.49 -6.07
C GLN A 102 -8.44 3.45 -5.49
N PHE A 103 -8.28 3.84 -4.23
CA PHE A 103 -9.23 4.72 -3.56
C PHE A 103 -9.26 6.15 -4.09
N THR A 104 -8.21 6.59 -4.77
CA THR A 104 -8.09 7.97 -5.27
C THR A 104 -8.21 8.08 -6.79
N MET A 105 -8.40 6.97 -7.49
CA MET A 105 -8.59 6.98 -8.94
C MET A 105 -9.75 7.89 -9.34
N PRO A 106 -9.58 8.82 -10.30
CA PRO A 106 -10.64 9.77 -10.69
C PRO A 106 -11.97 9.12 -11.12
N ALA A 107 -11.91 7.92 -11.70
CA ALA A 107 -13.09 7.15 -12.10
C ALA A 107 -13.86 6.51 -10.92
N GLY A 108 -13.29 6.53 -9.70
CA GLY A 108 -13.89 5.91 -8.53
C GLY A 108 -15.03 6.74 -7.92
N ARG A 109 -16.14 6.08 -7.58
CA ARG A 109 -17.35 6.70 -7.00
C ARG A 109 -17.07 7.53 -5.74
N HIS A 110 -16.13 7.08 -4.91
CA HIS A 110 -15.79 7.74 -3.63
C HIS A 110 -14.43 8.45 -3.65
N ALA A 111 -13.84 8.68 -4.83
CA ALA A 111 -12.49 9.21 -4.96
C ALA A 111 -12.29 10.58 -4.30
N VAL A 112 -13.22 11.52 -4.52
CA VAL A 112 -13.19 12.85 -3.89
C VAL A 112 -13.27 12.76 -2.37
N HIS A 113 -14.11 11.87 -1.84
CA HIS A 113 -14.23 11.63 -0.40
C HIS A 113 -12.92 11.07 0.20
N HIS A 114 -12.30 10.10 -0.46
CA HIS A 114 -11.01 9.55 -0.01
C HIS A 114 -9.87 10.56 -0.12
N ALA A 115 -9.83 11.35 -1.19
CA ALA A 115 -8.86 12.41 -1.36
C ALA A 115 -8.96 13.45 -0.21
N ALA A 116 -10.17 13.85 0.15
CA ALA A 116 -10.41 14.75 1.28
C ALA A 116 -9.98 14.13 2.62
N LEU A 117 -10.22 12.83 2.84
CA LEU A 117 -9.75 12.13 4.04
C LEU A 117 -8.22 12.05 4.10
N LEU A 118 -7.55 11.78 2.97
CA LEU A 118 -6.08 11.72 2.88
C LEU A 118 -5.43 13.08 3.16
N GLN A 119 -6.00 14.17 2.64
CA GLN A 119 -5.55 15.52 2.94
C GLN A 119 -5.67 15.84 4.44
N LYS A 120 -6.82 15.52 5.05
CA LYS A 120 -7.04 15.68 6.50
C LYS A 120 -6.09 14.84 7.34
N ALA A 121 -5.66 13.68 6.83
CA ALA A 121 -4.65 12.83 7.47
C ALA A 121 -3.20 13.30 7.24
N GLY A 122 -2.98 14.40 6.51
CA GLY A 122 -1.64 14.89 6.19
C GLY A 122 -0.84 13.94 5.30
N ALA A 123 -1.52 13.12 4.48
CA ALA A 123 -0.91 12.03 3.73
C ALA A 123 0.14 12.50 2.71
N SER A 124 0.03 13.72 2.17
CA SER A 124 0.93 14.24 1.13
C SER A 124 2.40 14.18 1.54
N ARG A 125 2.72 14.48 2.81
CA ARG A 125 4.11 14.38 3.30
C ARG A 125 4.63 12.95 3.29
N VAL A 126 3.79 12.00 3.71
CA VAL A 126 4.13 10.58 3.78
C VAL A 126 4.29 9.98 2.40
N LEU A 127 3.39 10.33 1.48
CA LEU A 127 3.43 9.88 0.11
C LEU A 127 4.65 10.42 -0.64
N ARG A 128 5.05 11.68 -0.40
CA ARG A 128 6.31 12.23 -0.97
C ARG A 128 7.53 11.46 -0.46
N TRP A 129 7.57 11.16 0.84
CA TRP A 129 8.63 10.32 1.39
C TRP A 129 8.63 8.92 0.77
N ALA A 130 7.47 8.29 0.63
CA ALA A 130 7.34 6.95 0.04
C ALA A 130 7.77 6.93 -1.44
N ALA A 131 7.40 7.97 -2.20
CA ALA A 131 7.79 8.14 -3.60
C ALA A 131 9.32 8.32 -3.79
N ALA A 132 9.96 8.99 -2.84
CA ALA A 132 11.39 9.32 -2.90
C ALA A 132 12.31 8.30 -2.19
N ALA A 133 11.74 7.31 -1.47
CA ALA A 133 12.53 6.35 -0.71
C ALA A 133 13.46 5.53 -1.62
N ALA A 134 14.77 5.69 -1.44
CA ALA A 134 15.80 5.03 -2.25
C ALA A 134 15.73 3.50 -2.17
N THR A 135 15.33 2.96 -1.02
CA THR A 135 15.24 1.52 -0.74
C THR A 135 13.83 0.95 -0.93
N ALA A 136 12.87 1.76 -1.37
CA ALA A 136 11.53 1.27 -1.64
C ALA A 136 11.46 0.55 -3.00
N PRO A 137 10.65 -0.51 -3.11
CA PRO A 137 10.40 -1.16 -4.39
C PRO A 137 9.76 -0.16 -5.37
N ILE A 138 10.00 -0.36 -6.67
CA ILE A 138 9.57 0.56 -7.73
C ILE A 138 8.05 0.76 -7.69
N GLU A 139 7.30 -0.29 -7.36
CA GLU A 139 5.85 -0.30 -7.25
C GLU A 139 5.37 0.70 -6.20
N ALA A 140 5.89 0.62 -4.98
CA ALA A 140 5.52 1.52 -3.90
C ALA A 140 5.79 2.98 -4.26
N LYS A 141 6.90 3.25 -4.98
CA LYS A 141 7.27 4.60 -5.42
C LYS A 141 6.31 5.13 -6.47
N ILE A 142 6.01 4.33 -7.50
CA ILE A 142 5.09 4.71 -8.57
C ILE A 142 3.67 4.90 -8.04
N PHE A 143 3.18 3.99 -7.20
CA PHE A 143 1.85 4.13 -6.60
C PHE A 143 1.74 5.41 -5.76
N ALA A 144 2.74 5.71 -4.94
CA ALA A 144 2.74 6.94 -4.15
C ALA A 144 2.74 8.20 -5.02
N ARG A 145 3.47 8.20 -6.15
CA ARG A 145 3.46 9.31 -7.13
C ARG A 145 2.08 9.47 -7.78
N ILE A 146 1.42 8.38 -8.14
CA ILE A 146 0.06 8.40 -8.70
C ILE A 146 -0.93 8.95 -7.68
N VAL A 147 -0.88 8.50 -6.42
CA VAL A 147 -1.76 9.02 -5.36
C VAL A 147 -1.56 10.52 -5.19
N LEU A 148 -0.32 11.01 -5.13
CA LEU A 148 -0.06 12.47 -5.04
C LEU A 148 -0.71 13.23 -6.19
N ARG A 149 -0.55 12.75 -7.43
CA ARG A 149 -1.20 13.34 -8.60
C ARG A 149 -2.72 13.33 -8.50
N ASN A 150 -3.30 12.21 -8.08
CA ASN A 150 -4.75 12.11 -7.91
C ASN A 150 -5.25 13.12 -6.88
N LEU A 151 -4.53 13.30 -5.76
CA LEU A 151 -4.86 14.30 -4.75
C LEU A 151 -4.81 15.74 -5.30
N GLU A 152 -3.88 16.04 -6.20
CA GLU A 152 -3.79 17.34 -6.88
C GLU A 152 -4.97 17.55 -7.84
N LEU A 153 -5.34 16.53 -8.62
CA LEU A 153 -6.48 16.58 -9.53
C LEU A 153 -7.80 16.83 -8.78
N HIS A 154 -8.01 16.14 -7.66
CA HIS A 154 -9.20 16.33 -6.83
C HIS A 154 -9.23 17.68 -6.11
N GLN A 155 -8.09 18.37 -5.96
CA GLN A 155 -8.00 19.74 -5.41
C GLN A 155 -8.30 20.81 -6.45
N ALA A 156 -7.92 20.58 -7.71
CA ALA A 156 -8.08 21.57 -8.77
C ALA A 156 -9.56 21.86 -9.13
N GLY A 157 -10.50 21.04 -8.66
CA GLY A 157 -11.92 21.14 -9.01
C GLY A 157 -12.17 20.89 -10.50
N PRO A 158 -13.43 20.83 -10.96
CA PRO A 158 -13.69 20.92 -12.40
C PRO A 158 -13.24 22.31 -12.86
N SER A 159 -12.30 22.36 -13.82
CA SER A 159 -12.05 23.58 -14.59
C SER A 159 -13.38 23.99 -15.22
N SER A 160 -13.91 25.12 -14.73
CA SER A 160 -15.17 25.72 -15.19
C SER A 160 -15.05 26.20 -16.63
#